data_AF-A0A2G9UVS2-F1
#
_entry.id   AF-A0A2G9UVS2-F1
#
_cell.length_a   1.000
_cell.length_b   1.000
_cell.length_c   1.000
_cell.angle_alpha   90.00
_cell.angle_beta   90.00
_cell.angle_gamma   90.00
#
_symmetry.space_group_name_H-M   'P 1'
#
loop_
_entity.id
_entity.type
_entity.pdbx_description
1 polymer ?
#
loop_
_entity_poly.entity_id
_entity_poly.type
_entity_poly.pdbx_seq_one_letter_code
_entity_poly.pdbx_strand_id
1 'polypeptide(L)'
;MRSLLSHVPDTNRSLLLFVIFVDYCCFNEDGFSGLPMALLYEDEFVSVNECAVQIKNYHFPSKKVKSIPIEVIRVLWFEEQETCKCSTKIWGKSPDAVYWALDVKRCIPSVTRDKFNVVLDVGQKVRPGFTVTDGGEFMEAMRAVLDYHVIIVDTINL
;
A
#
# COMPACT_ATOMS: atom_id res chain seq x y z
N MET A 1 3.41 -13.41 -31.74
CA MET A 1 2.48 -12.26 -31.58
C MET A 1 2.90 -11.14 -32.52
N ARG A 2 2.17 -10.96 -33.62
CA ARG A 2 2.43 -9.90 -34.61
C ARG A 2 1.55 -8.69 -34.29
N SER A 3 2.21 -7.53 -34.22
CA SER A 3 1.73 -6.19 -34.62
C SER A 3 0.35 -5.73 -34.15
N LEU A 4 0.27 -5.24 -32.90
CA LEU A 4 -0.74 -4.23 -32.48
C LEU A 4 -0.14 -2.82 -32.36
N LEU A 5 1.15 -2.64 -32.67
CA LEU A 5 1.92 -1.42 -32.42
C LEU A 5 1.89 -0.39 -33.56
N SER A 6 1.19 -0.67 -34.67
CA SER A 6 1.27 0.16 -35.88
C SER A 6 0.22 1.26 -36.01
N HIS A 7 -0.73 1.40 -35.07
CA HIS A 7 -1.86 2.34 -35.20
C HIS A 7 -2.14 3.20 -33.96
N VAL A 8 -1.23 3.24 -32.98
CA VAL A 8 -1.39 4.12 -31.80
C VAL A 8 -0.61 5.41 -32.03
N PRO A 9 -1.25 6.60 -31.98
CA PRO A 9 -0.55 7.88 -32.10
C PRO A 9 0.52 8.02 -30.99
N ASP A 10 1.67 8.62 -31.32
CA ASP A 10 2.88 8.62 -30.48
C ASP A 10 2.66 9.07 -29.03
N THR A 11 1.74 10.01 -28.81
CA THR A 11 1.37 10.53 -27.48
C THR A 11 0.73 9.48 -26.56
N ASN A 12 0.08 8.46 -27.12
CA ASN A 12 -0.57 7.38 -26.36
C ASN A 12 0.30 6.13 -26.26
N ARG A 13 1.42 6.06 -26.99
CA ARG A 13 2.30 4.89 -27.00
C ARG A 13 3.01 4.71 -25.65
N SER A 14 3.39 5.82 -25.02
CA SER A 14 4.02 5.83 -23.70
C SER A 14 3.05 5.41 -22.60
N LEU A 15 1.82 5.93 -22.62
CA LEU A 15 0.73 5.50 -21.72
C LEU A 15 0.37 4.02 -21.89
N LEU A 16 0.29 3.53 -23.14
CA LEU A 16 -0.04 2.11 -23.40
C LEU A 16 1.08 1.16 -22.94
N LEU A 17 2.34 1.54 -23.17
CA LEU A 17 3.49 0.80 -22.63
C LEU A 17 3.52 0.83 -21.10
N PHE A 18 3.11 1.94 -20.48
CA PHE A 18 2.98 2.08 -19.03
C PHE A 18 1.88 1.18 -18.47
N VAL A 19 0.68 1.19 -19.06
CA VAL A 19 -0.43 0.31 -18.64
C VAL A 19 -0.02 -1.16 -18.78
N ILE A 20 0.67 -1.53 -19.86
CA ILE A 20 1.19 -2.90 -20.04
C ILE A 20 2.25 -3.22 -18.97
N PHE A 21 3.12 -2.28 -18.60
CA PHE A 21 4.14 -2.49 -17.57
C PHE A 21 3.53 -2.67 -16.17
N VAL A 22 2.52 -1.86 -15.82
CA VAL A 22 1.76 -1.96 -14.57
C VAL A 22 0.96 -3.27 -14.50
N ASP A 23 0.33 -3.68 -15.61
CA ASP A 23 -0.33 -4.98 -15.72
C ASP A 23 0.67 -6.15 -15.58
N TYR A 24 1.88 -6.03 -16.14
CA TYR A 24 2.94 -7.04 -15.99
C TYR A 24 3.47 -7.14 -14.55
N CYS A 25 3.58 -6.04 -13.81
CA CYS A 25 3.98 -6.05 -12.40
C CYS A 25 2.87 -6.58 -11.47
N CYS A 26 1.59 -6.46 -11.86
CA CYS A 26 0.45 -6.92 -11.06
C CYS A 26 -0.01 -8.35 -11.37
N PHE A 27 0.42 -8.96 -12.47
CA PHE A 27 0.04 -10.32 -12.86
C PHE A 27 1.21 -11.29 -12.65
N ASN A 28 1.37 -11.77 -11.40
CA ASN A 28 2.27 -12.89 -11.14
C ASN A 28 1.57 -13.94 -10.26
N GLU A 29 0.57 -14.60 -10.86
CA GLU A 29 0.28 -16.00 -10.54
C GLU A 29 0.71 -16.79 -11.79
N ASP A 30 1.69 -17.69 -11.62
CA ASP A 30 2.22 -18.66 -12.60
C ASP A 30 3.36 -18.21 -13.55
N GLY A 31 4.61 -18.39 -13.10
CA GLY A 31 5.58 -19.18 -13.88
C GLY A 31 6.41 -18.52 -14.99
N PHE A 32 6.83 -17.26 -14.86
CA PHE A 32 7.96 -16.73 -15.67
C PHE A 32 8.97 -15.99 -14.80
N SER A 33 10.25 -16.37 -14.90
CA SER A 33 11.35 -15.85 -14.09
C SER A 33 11.72 -14.42 -14.47
N GLY A 34 10.88 -13.46 -14.08
CA GLY A 34 11.32 -12.09 -13.78
C GLY A 34 12.15 -12.14 -12.50
N LEU A 35 13.22 -11.35 -12.42
CA LEU A 35 13.99 -11.22 -11.19
C LEU A 35 13.04 -10.92 -10.02
N PRO A 36 13.25 -11.50 -8.83
CA PRO A 36 12.41 -11.17 -7.68
C PRO A 36 12.49 -9.65 -7.48
N MET A 37 11.35 -8.97 -7.61
CA MET A 37 11.29 -7.53 -7.33
C MET A 37 11.77 -7.33 -5.91
N ALA A 38 12.69 -6.38 -5.71
CA ALA A 38 13.34 -6.20 -4.42
C ALA A 38 12.28 -5.94 -3.34
N LEU A 39 12.23 -6.83 -2.36
CA LEU A 39 11.41 -6.65 -1.17
C LEU A 39 12.14 -5.65 -0.28
N LEU A 40 11.50 -4.50 -0.03
CA LEU A 40 12.08 -3.39 0.72
C LEU A 40 11.62 -3.40 2.17
N TYR A 41 10.45 -3.97 2.43
CA TYR A 41 9.90 -4.13 3.77
C TYR A 41 8.96 -5.33 3.80
N GLU A 42 9.01 -6.12 4.86
CA GLU A 42 7.99 -7.12 5.15
C GLU A 42 7.78 -7.32 6.64
N ASP A 43 6.51 -7.39 7.01
CA ASP A 43 6.07 -7.91 8.30
C ASP A 43 4.90 -8.92 8.15
N GLU A 44 4.32 -9.31 9.28
CA GLU A 44 3.22 -10.27 9.32
C GLU A 44 2.01 -9.86 8.46
N PHE A 45 1.72 -8.56 8.34
CA PHE A 45 0.51 -8.04 7.72
C PHE A 45 0.75 -7.14 6.49
N VAL A 46 1.98 -6.73 6.24
CA VAL A 46 2.32 -5.77 5.18
C VAL A 46 3.61 -6.18 4.50
N SER A 47 3.68 -5.97 3.19
CA SER A 47 4.94 -6.00 2.44
C SER A 47 5.00 -4.83 1.47
N VAL A 48 6.20 -4.31 1.23
CA VAL A 48 6.48 -3.24 0.28
C VAL A 48 7.58 -3.72 -0.67
N ASN A 49 7.32 -3.56 -1.96
CA ASN A 49 8.33 -3.68 -3.00
C ASN A 49 8.32 -2.42 -3.87
N GLU A 50 9.13 -2.41 -4.92
CA GLU A 50 9.26 -1.28 -5.83
C GLU A 50 7.95 -0.89 -6.56
N CYS A 51 6.97 -1.79 -6.64
CA CYS A 51 5.76 -1.57 -7.43
C CYS A 51 4.49 -1.41 -6.59
N ALA A 52 4.41 -2.02 -5.40
CA ALA A 52 3.19 -2.01 -4.60
C ALA A 52 3.43 -2.15 -3.10
N VAL A 53 2.48 -1.58 -2.35
CA VAL A 53 2.20 -1.94 -0.95
C VAL A 53 1.15 -3.05 -0.94
N GLN A 54 1.48 -4.18 -0.34
CA GLN A 54 0.57 -5.30 -0.17
C GLN A 54 0.11 -5.37 1.29
N ILE A 55 -1.20 -5.26 1.50
CA ILE A 55 -1.82 -5.32 2.82
C ILE A 55 -2.54 -6.66 2.95
N LYS A 56 -1.97 -7.55 3.76
CA LYS A 56 -2.54 -8.87 4.09
C LYS A 56 -3.77 -8.67 4.99
N ASN A 57 -4.71 -9.61 4.95
CA ASN A 57 -5.95 -9.57 5.74
C ASN A 57 -6.83 -8.31 5.56
N TYR A 58 -6.67 -7.58 4.45
CA TYR A 58 -7.46 -6.36 4.20
C TYR A 58 -8.95 -6.69 4.00
N HIS A 59 -9.25 -7.68 3.15
CA HIS A 59 -10.63 -8.10 2.93
C HIS A 59 -11.00 -9.24 3.89
N PHE A 60 -11.42 -8.91 5.10
CA PHE A 60 -11.97 -9.89 6.05
C PHE A 60 -13.46 -10.16 5.76
N PRO A 61 -13.96 -11.42 5.79
CA PRO A 61 -13.31 -12.65 6.26
C PRO A 61 -12.47 -13.42 5.24
N SER A 62 -12.45 -13.02 3.97
CA SER A 62 -11.76 -13.76 2.90
C SER A 62 -10.23 -13.73 3.00
N LYS A 63 -9.67 -12.88 3.89
CA LYS A 63 -8.24 -12.64 4.12
C LYS A 63 -7.46 -12.27 2.85
N LYS A 64 -8.16 -11.82 1.80
CA LYS A 64 -7.50 -11.43 0.55
C LYS A 64 -6.59 -10.24 0.79
N VAL A 65 -5.42 -10.32 0.18
CA VAL A 65 -4.44 -9.23 0.13
C VAL A 65 -5.01 -8.10 -0.71
N LYS A 66 -4.84 -6.86 -0.25
CA LYS A 66 -5.04 -5.67 -1.07
C LYS A 66 -3.69 -5.20 -1.57
N SER A 67 -3.48 -5.24 -2.89
CA SER A 67 -2.31 -4.65 -3.53
C SER A 67 -2.62 -3.19 -3.91
N ILE A 68 -1.75 -2.27 -3.52
CA ILE A 68 -1.84 -0.85 -3.83
C ILE A 68 -0.59 -0.47 -4.62
N PRO A 69 -0.72 -0.15 -5.91
CA PRO A 69 0.41 0.34 -6.71
C PRO A 69 1.02 1.60 -6.08
N ILE A 70 2.35 1.70 -6.05
CA ILE A 70 3.05 2.87 -5.49
C ILE A 70 2.64 4.16 -6.20
N GLU A 71 2.50 4.11 -7.52
CA GLU A 71 2.15 5.25 -8.38
C GLU A 71 0.78 5.90 -8.10
N VAL A 72 -0.15 5.17 -7.46
CA VAL A 72 -1.48 5.72 -7.15
C VAL A 72 -1.54 6.42 -5.80
N ILE A 73 -0.50 6.27 -4.97
CA ILE A 73 -0.44 6.86 -3.63
C ILE A 73 -0.19 8.36 -3.77
N ARG A 74 -1.11 9.17 -3.22
CA ARG A 74 -1.05 10.64 -3.27
C ARG A 74 -0.65 11.24 -1.93
N VAL A 75 -1.14 10.63 -0.86
CA VAL A 75 -0.86 11.04 0.51
C VAL A 75 -0.63 9.80 1.36
N LEU A 76 0.39 9.85 2.21
CA LEU A 76 0.67 8.84 3.22
C LEU A 76 0.59 9.53 4.58
N TRP A 77 -0.41 9.15 5.38
CA TRP A 77 -0.44 9.50 6.79
C TRP A 77 0.21 8.40 7.60
N PHE A 78 1.04 8.78 8.56
CA PHE A 78 1.84 7.89 9.36
C PHE A 78 1.90 8.42 10.80
N GLU A 79 1.39 7.66 11.76
CA GLU A 79 1.32 8.11 13.16
C GLU A 79 1.51 6.95 14.12
N GLU A 80 2.25 7.19 15.20
CA GLU A 80 2.45 6.22 16.27
C GLU A 80 1.12 5.95 17.01
N GLN A 81 0.81 4.67 17.24
CA GLN A 81 -0.46 4.26 17.84
C GLN A 81 -0.74 4.87 19.21
N GLU A 82 0.30 5.09 20.04
CA GLU A 82 0.12 5.67 21.37
C GLU A 82 -0.32 7.15 21.32
N THR A 83 -0.04 7.83 20.21
CA THR A 83 -0.36 9.25 19.99
C THR A 83 -1.63 9.46 19.17
N CYS A 84 -2.07 8.41 18.46
CA CYS A 84 -3.17 8.46 17.51
C CYS A 84 -4.50 8.79 18.18
N LYS A 85 -5.07 9.94 17.81
CA LYS A 85 -6.42 10.35 18.22
C LYS A 85 -7.51 9.70 17.35
N CYS A 86 -7.15 9.17 16.19
CA CYS A 86 -8.10 8.47 15.32
C CYS A 86 -8.55 7.17 15.97
N SER A 87 -9.82 6.83 15.80
CA SER A 87 -10.38 5.55 16.24
C SER A 87 -9.80 4.42 15.40
N THR A 88 -8.61 3.96 15.75
CA THR A 88 -8.01 2.76 15.16
C THR A 88 -8.93 1.59 15.46
N LYS A 89 -9.58 1.09 14.41
CA LYS A 89 -10.40 -0.11 14.52
C LYS A 89 -9.52 -1.32 14.32
N ILE A 90 -9.81 -2.37 15.09
CA ILE A 90 -9.29 -3.72 14.87
C ILE A 90 -9.48 -4.15 13.40
N TRP A 91 -10.60 -3.73 12.77
CA TRP A 91 -10.91 -3.95 11.36
C TRP A 91 -12.12 -3.11 10.90
N GLY A 92 -12.23 -2.91 9.58
CA GLY A 92 -13.42 -2.38 8.92
C GLY A 92 -13.47 -0.86 8.81
N LYS A 93 -14.62 -0.34 8.37
CA LYS A 93 -14.79 1.09 8.09
C LYS A 93 -14.92 1.92 9.37
N SER A 94 -14.18 3.02 9.42
CA SER A 94 -14.24 4.10 10.42
C SER A 94 -15.11 5.28 9.93
N PRO A 95 -15.50 6.21 10.81
CA PRO A 95 -16.24 7.42 10.42
C PRO A 95 -15.49 8.28 9.39
N ASP A 96 -14.16 8.32 9.46
CA ASP A 96 -13.29 9.20 8.65
C ASP A 96 -13.01 8.64 7.24
N ALA A 97 -13.91 7.77 6.77
CA ALA A 97 -13.81 7.04 5.52
C ALA A 97 -12.51 6.21 5.36
N VAL A 98 -11.89 5.80 6.46
CA VAL A 98 -10.77 4.83 6.44
C VAL A 98 -11.31 3.42 6.64
N TYR A 99 -10.88 2.47 5.82
CA TYR A 99 -11.16 1.05 6.00
C TYR A 99 -9.89 0.34 6.50
N TRP A 100 -9.95 -0.16 7.73
CA TRP A 100 -8.83 -0.78 8.42
C TRP A 100 -8.72 -2.27 8.08
N ALA A 101 -7.52 -2.69 7.70
CA ALA A 101 -7.17 -4.11 7.62
C ALA A 101 -7.28 -4.77 9.00
N LEU A 102 -7.56 -6.08 9.02
CA LEU A 102 -7.68 -6.79 10.28
C LEU A 102 -6.32 -6.98 10.94
N ASP A 103 -6.14 -6.38 12.12
CA ASP A 103 -4.99 -6.61 12.99
C ASP A 103 -5.41 -6.68 14.46
N VAL A 104 -5.78 -7.88 14.91
CA VAL A 104 -6.14 -8.13 16.31
C VAL A 104 -4.91 -8.07 17.21
N LYS A 105 -3.77 -8.57 16.73
CA LYS A 105 -2.56 -8.72 17.56
C LYS A 105 -2.02 -7.37 18.00
N ARG A 106 -1.99 -6.40 17.10
CA ARG A 106 -1.42 -5.07 17.36
C ARG A 106 -2.44 -4.11 17.94
N CYS A 107 -3.74 -4.35 17.80
CA CYS A 107 -4.75 -3.54 18.47
C CYS A 107 -4.94 -3.86 19.96
N ILE A 108 -4.33 -4.93 20.50
CA ILE A 108 -4.38 -5.22 21.94
C ILE A 108 -3.33 -4.38 22.67
N PRO A 109 -3.74 -3.50 23.61
CA PRO A 109 -2.81 -2.73 24.43
C PRO A 109 -1.91 -3.69 25.24
N SER A 110 -0.60 -3.40 25.34
CA SER A 110 0.41 -4.14 26.12
C SER A 110 1.15 -5.31 25.44
N VAL A 111 0.74 -5.77 24.24
CA VAL A 111 1.36 -6.95 23.61
C VAL A 111 2.59 -6.62 22.76
N THR A 112 2.65 -5.42 22.19
CA THR A 112 3.66 -5.05 21.19
C THR A 112 3.90 -3.55 21.29
N ARG A 113 5.17 -3.14 21.37
CA ARG A 113 5.62 -1.73 21.34
C ARG A 113 5.91 -1.32 19.89
N ASP A 114 6.03 -0.01 19.64
CA ASP A 114 6.48 0.58 18.37
C ASP A 114 5.55 0.34 17.16
N LYS A 115 4.24 0.48 17.36
CA LYS A 115 3.26 0.31 16.28
C LYS A 115 2.91 1.64 15.64
N PHE A 116 2.82 1.62 14.32
CA PHE A 116 2.39 2.78 13.57
C PHE A 116 1.14 2.47 12.77
N ASN A 117 0.23 3.44 12.74
CA ASN A 117 -0.91 3.44 11.85
C ASN A 117 -0.52 4.13 10.57
N VAL A 118 -0.93 3.52 9.46
CA VAL A 118 -0.72 4.05 8.12
C VAL A 118 -2.07 4.20 7.44
N VAL A 119 -2.30 5.35 6.83
CA VAL A 119 -3.44 5.57 5.93
C VAL A 119 -2.90 6.05 4.60
N LEU A 120 -3.41 5.49 3.50
CA LEU A 120 -3.01 5.93 2.16
C LEU A 120 -4.18 6.60 1.44
N ASP A 121 -3.96 7.77 0.86
CA ASP A 121 -4.85 8.34 -0.16
C ASP A 121 -4.45 7.78 -1.51
N VAL A 122 -5.38 7.08 -2.15
CA VAL A 122 -5.21 6.49 -3.49
C VAL A 122 -6.21 7.06 -4.49
N GLY A 123 -6.76 8.25 -4.21
CA GLY A 123 -7.81 8.89 -5.01
C GLY A 123 -9.19 8.24 -4.91
N GLN A 124 -9.40 7.34 -3.94
CA GLN A 124 -10.66 6.64 -3.70
C GLN A 124 -11.45 7.28 -2.54
N LYS A 125 -12.78 7.13 -2.57
CA LYS A 125 -13.67 7.63 -1.49
C LYS A 125 -13.39 7.00 -0.12
N VAL A 126 -12.84 5.78 -0.11
CA VAL A 126 -12.50 5.05 1.12
C VAL A 126 -11.01 4.78 1.09
N ARG A 127 -10.30 5.25 2.12
CA ARG A 127 -8.85 5.14 2.22
C ARG A 127 -8.47 3.83 2.90
N PRO A 128 -7.52 3.05 2.37
CA PRO A 128 -6.97 1.91 3.09
C PRO A 128 -6.17 2.36 4.31
N GLY A 129 -6.49 1.77 5.46
CA GLY A 129 -5.75 1.92 6.71
C GLY A 129 -5.18 0.58 7.18
N PHE A 130 -3.98 0.58 7.75
CA PHE A 130 -3.31 -0.62 8.26
C PHE A 130 -2.25 -0.26 9.30
N THR A 131 -1.61 -1.28 9.86
CA THR A 131 -0.66 -1.18 10.98
C THR A 131 0.66 -1.83 10.62
N VAL A 132 1.77 -1.24 11.07
CA VAL A 132 3.14 -1.75 10.87
C VAL A 132 3.90 -1.86 12.21
N THR A 133 4.85 -2.79 12.32
CA THR A 133 5.62 -3.03 13.57
C THR A 133 6.94 -2.27 13.63
N ASP A 134 7.55 -1.97 12.49
CA ASP A 134 8.73 -1.12 12.44
C ASP A 134 8.42 0.07 11.56
N GLY A 135 8.05 1.15 12.21
CA GLY A 135 7.71 2.40 11.54
C GLY A 135 8.88 3.03 10.81
N GLY A 136 10.09 2.89 11.34
CA GLY A 136 11.30 3.46 10.76
C GLY A 136 11.66 2.75 9.46
N GLU A 137 11.75 1.42 9.52
CA GLU A 137 12.05 0.57 8.37
C GLU A 137 10.96 0.71 7.29
N PHE A 138 9.68 0.73 7.68
CA PHE A 138 8.59 0.96 6.75
C PHE A 138 8.72 2.32 6.04
N MET A 139 8.98 3.39 6.79
CA MET A 139 9.11 4.72 6.20
C MET A 139 10.38 4.88 5.36
N GLU A 140 11.45 4.16 5.66
CA GLU A 140 12.64 4.08 4.81
C GLU A 140 12.31 3.42 3.47
N ALA A 141 11.64 2.26 3.50
CA ALA A 141 11.18 1.56 2.31
C ALA A 141 10.23 2.42 1.46
N MET A 142 9.25 3.09 2.08
CA MET A 142 8.32 3.98 1.38
C MET A 142 9.05 5.18 0.74
N ARG A 143 10.02 5.80 1.43
CA ARG A 143 10.81 6.90 0.86
C ARG A 143 11.67 6.47 -0.33
N ALA A 144 12.04 5.20 -0.42
CA ALA A 144 12.80 4.68 -1.56
C ALA A 144 11.95 4.53 -2.83
N VAL A 145 10.62 4.40 -2.71
CA VAL A 145 9.72 4.10 -3.84
C VAL A 145 8.73 5.21 -4.16
N LEU A 146 8.34 6.03 -3.18
CA LEU A 146 7.37 7.10 -3.40
C LEU A 146 7.96 8.20 -4.28
N ASP A 147 7.13 8.73 -5.17
CA ASP A 147 7.48 9.90 -5.96
C ASP A 147 7.56 11.16 -5.08
N TYR A 148 8.35 12.12 -5.52
CA TYR A 148 8.53 13.42 -4.87
C TYR A 148 7.22 14.20 -4.64
N HIS A 149 6.18 13.94 -5.43
CA HIS A 149 4.89 14.61 -5.28
C HIS A 149 3.98 14.01 -4.20
N VAL A 150 4.37 12.89 -3.58
CA VAL A 150 3.58 12.28 -2.50
C VAL A 150 3.73 13.08 -1.21
N ILE A 151 2.60 13.45 -0.62
CA ILE A 151 2.57 14.17 0.64
C ILE A 151 2.68 13.17 1.79
N ILE A 152 3.70 13.31 2.64
CA ILE A 152 3.84 12.53 3.87
C ILE A 152 3.41 13.40 5.05
N VAL A 153 2.48 12.88 5.86
CA VAL A 153 1.93 13.56 7.04
C VAL A 153 2.15 12.68 8.26
N ASP A 154 2.73 13.25 9.31
CA ASP A 154 3.12 12.55 10.55
C ASP A 154 2.01 12.53 11.63
N THR A 155 0.78 12.88 11.27
CA THR A 155 -0.39 12.85 12.16
C THR A 155 -1.66 12.56 11.37
N ILE A 156 -2.51 11.66 11.86
CA ILE A 156 -3.80 11.33 11.25
C ILE A 156 -4.87 12.24 11.88
N ASN A 157 -5.19 13.36 11.22
CA ASN A 157 -6.28 14.28 11.59
C ASN A 157 -7.33 14.32 10.45
N LEU A 158 -7.91 13.17 10.13
CA LEU A 158 -8.85 12.97 9.02
C LEU A 158 -10.32 13.25 9.38
#